data_AF-A6FYZ1-F1
#
_entry.id   AF-A6FYZ1-F1
#
_cell.length_a   1.000
_cell.length_b   1.000
_cell.length_c   1.000
_cell.angle_alpha   90.00
_cell.angle_beta   90.00
_cell.angle_gamma   90.00
#
_symmetry.space_group_name_H-M   'P 1'
#
loop_
_entity.id
_entity.type
_entity.pdbx_description
1 polymer ?
#
loop_
_entity_poly.entity_id
_entity_poly.type
_entity_poly.pdbx_seq_one_letter_code
_entity_poly.pdbx_strand_id
1 'polypeptide(L)'
;MALTAAGGGCKPDAEAPSAETPAELEAKAAAEPGPTPSAGEAEEAEEADPAEGAGAAVHELGSEAEPTKQAAAKPDAEAAKEVRRRLAVELEAGRAKARAKDYAGAMAHLEAALEIDPGHVATLGELGWAAFRAGELALARRTTLAGLAHAPTDDQRGMLLYNLGRIDEAEGFPETAKARYRRSLQFRDNAIVRERLAGLEAGPAAEGSETTGTAETAGAPSGGVAVEVAALADAELERALHGGLAVLARDLPDLDAVCATLAGSSNCSTTAGVDADVDEGAACTCAPTLHATPGPEDSSWGLIHFEARDLFHEAFEHPVVQTAGGWTVFAAVAYAYNPGAFGIYEDVEVRPTRTVPAGPKLGWVLVLDLAKSRHDHDIGLNETQSHADERLVLCAREREGARRAACTRPILRSVEASREILHEEIEAELDEPFDHSGVPWSRRYSARISVVGAQLRVADVQRSDMDVKLPRETFTGQLMLGAGERPLMELLGLADVAGQ
;
A
#
# COMPACT_ATOMS: atom_id res chain seq x y z
N MET A 1 44.27 61.27 15.07
CA MET A 1 45.57 60.80 14.55
C MET A 1 45.28 59.89 13.37
N ALA A 2 45.72 60.31 12.19
CA ALA A 2 45.63 59.61 10.92
C ALA A 2 46.76 58.56 10.78
N LEU A 3 46.58 57.57 9.89
CA LEU A 3 47.58 56.88 9.03
C LEU A 3 46.87 55.64 8.43
N THR A 4 46.32 55.69 7.20
CA THR A 4 46.92 55.36 5.88
C THR A 4 47.12 53.87 5.55
N ALA A 5 46.28 53.39 4.62
CA ALA A 5 46.56 52.77 3.31
C ALA A 5 47.71 51.74 3.11
N ALA A 6 47.33 50.57 2.59
CA ALA A 6 47.84 49.93 1.36
C ALA A 6 46.80 48.85 0.95
N GLY A 7 46.31 48.69 -0.28
CA GLY A 7 46.82 49.08 -1.59
C GLY A 7 47.31 47.83 -2.34
N GLY A 8 46.41 47.11 -3.02
CA GLY A 8 46.76 45.95 -3.84
C GLY A 8 45.60 45.56 -4.74
N GLY A 9 45.57 46.12 -5.96
CA GLY A 9 44.61 45.75 -7.00
C GLY A 9 45.16 44.64 -7.91
N CYS A 10 44.25 43.86 -8.49
CA CYS A 10 44.42 43.22 -9.80
C CYS A 10 43.04 42.94 -10.43
N LYS A 11 43.06 42.95 -11.77
CA LYS A 11 41.99 43.19 -12.75
C LYS A 11 40.90 42.11 -12.89
N PRO A 12 39.78 42.43 -13.58
CA PRO A 12 38.67 41.54 -13.90
C PRO A 12 38.89 40.77 -15.21
N ASP A 13 37.87 39.98 -15.57
CA ASP A 13 37.56 39.35 -16.86
C ASP A 13 37.94 37.87 -16.99
N ALA A 14 36.95 37.02 -16.75
CA ALA A 14 36.81 35.72 -17.40
C ALA A 14 35.33 35.52 -17.76
N GLU A 15 35.08 35.49 -19.06
CA GLU A 15 33.81 35.25 -19.74
C GLU A 15 33.09 34.00 -19.22
N ALA A 16 31.79 34.16 -18.96
CA ALA A 16 30.86 33.05 -18.82
C ALA A 16 30.45 32.55 -20.21
N PRO A 17 30.47 31.24 -20.49
CA PRO A 17 29.85 30.71 -21.69
C PRO A 17 28.31 30.71 -21.53
N SER A 18 27.67 31.40 -22.48
CA SER A 18 26.22 31.43 -22.71
C SER A 18 25.67 30.02 -22.90
N ALA A 19 24.68 29.64 -22.09
CA ALA A 19 23.91 28.43 -22.30
C ALA A 19 22.83 28.68 -23.37
N GLU A 20 22.94 27.96 -24.48
CA GLU A 20 21.93 27.90 -25.54
C GLU A 20 20.71 27.10 -25.07
N THR A 21 19.52 27.60 -25.41
CA THR A 21 18.21 26.98 -25.17
C THR A 21 17.91 25.89 -26.19
N PRO A 22 17.41 24.70 -25.78
CA PRO A 22 16.98 23.68 -26.73
C PRO A 22 15.50 23.89 -27.10
N ALA A 23 15.28 24.60 -28.19
CA ALA A 23 14.01 24.68 -28.90
C ALA A 23 14.28 24.51 -30.40
N GLU A 24 14.59 23.29 -30.85
CA GLU A 24 14.49 22.82 -32.24
C GLU A 24 15.12 21.43 -32.34
N LEU A 25 14.29 20.39 -32.22
CA LEU A 25 14.53 19.11 -32.88
C LEU A 25 13.18 18.61 -33.39
N GLU A 26 13.04 18.81 -34.69
CA GLU A 26 11.97 18.43 -35.61
C GLU A 26 11.53 16.96 -35.40
N ALA A 27 10.25 16.57 -35.43
CA ALA A 27 9.24 16.76 -36.48
C ALA A 27 9.65 16.16 -37.84
N LYS A 28 9.64 14.82 -37.98
CA LYS A 28 9.42 14.16 -39.28
C LYS A 28 9.06 12.67 -39.18
N ALA A 29 7.79 12.33 -39.37
CA ALA A 29 7.33 11.17 -40.15
C ALA A 29 5.79 11.18 -40.28
N ALA A 30 5.32 11.49 -41.50
CA ALA A 30 3.94 11.33 -41.96
C ALA A 30 3.67 9.85 -42.34
N ALA A 31 2.49 9.28 -42.06
CA ALA A 31 1.36 9.02 -43.01
C ALA A 31 1.77 8.17 -44.24
N GLU A 32 1.15 7.05 -44.67
CA GLU A 32 -0.21 6.41 -44.64
C GLU A 32 -0.03 4.91 -45.06
N PRO A 33 -1.02 4.12 -45.53
CA PRO A 33 -2.44 3.92 -45.16
C PRO A 33 -2.73 2.44 -44.76
N GLY A 34 -3.93 2.18 -44.22
CA GLY A 34 -4.40 0.84 -43.83
C GLY A 34 -4.84 -0.07 -44.99
N PRO A 35 -5.30 -1.29 -44.66
CA PRO A 35 -6.54 -1.77 -45.26
C PRO A 35 -7.45 -2.55 -44.28
N THR A 36 -8.75 -2.35 -44.44
CA THR A 36 -9.84 -3.29 -44.12
C THR A 36 -10.79 -3.28 -45.33
N PRO A 37 -11.75 -4.21 -45.49
CA PRO A 37 -12.05 -5.44 -44.74
C PRO A 37 -12.19 -6.69 -45.66
N SER A 38 -12.33 -7.89 -45.09
CA SER A 38 -12.96 -9.01 -45.79
C SER A 38 -14.03 -9.65 -44.92
N ALA A 39 -15.22 -9.71 -45.51
CA ALA A 39 -16.39 -10.43 -45.04
C ALA A 39 -16.26 -11.94 -45.28
N GLY A 40 -17.02 -12.71 -44.50
CA GLY A 40 -17.31 -14.14 -44.65
C GLY A 40 -18.19 -14.52 -43.47
N GLU A 41 -19.51 -14.36 -43.62
CA GLU A 41 -20.45 -15.42 -44.02
C GLU A 41 -20.80 -16.36 -42.86
N ALA A 42 -22.11 -16.36 -42.58
CA ALA A 42 -22.80 -17.18 -41.61
C ALA A 42 -22.87 -18.64 -42.08
N GLU A 43 -22.83 -19.57 -41.14
CA GLU A 43 -23.51 -20.85 -41.31
C GLU A 43 -24.16 -21.29 -40.00
N GLU A 44 -25.31 -21.92 -40.21
CA GLU A 44 -26.43 -22.23 -39.33
C GLU A 44 -26.30 -23.65 -38.76
N ALA A 45 -27.15 -23.94 -37.75
CA ALA A 45 -27.49 -25.26 -37.20
C ALA A 45 -26.41 -25.93 -36.32
N GLU A 46 -26.73 -26.63 -35.22
CA GLU A 46 -27.86 -27.54 -35.02
C GLU A 46 -28.12 -27.75 -33.51
N GLU A 47 -29.40 -27.87 -33.14
CA GLU A 47 -29.89 -28.31 -31.83
C GLU A 47 -29.45 -29.76 -31.53
N ALA A 48 -29.02 -30.03 -30.30
CA ALA A 48 -29.03 -31.39 -29.74
C ALA A 48 -29.37 -31.38 -28.24
N ASP A 49 -30.43 -32.12 -27.91
CA ASP A 49 -30.91 -32.49 -26.58
C ASP A 49 -29.82 -33.09 -25.67
N PRO A 50 -29.84 -32.86 -24.34
CA PRO A 50 -29.02 -33.62 -23.40
C PRO A 50 -29.74 -34.90 -22.97
N ALA A 51 -29.18 -36.04 -23.36
CA ALA A 51 -29.54 -37.35 -22.83
C ALA A 51 -28.84 -37.62 -21.48
N GLU A 52 -29.63 -38.11 -20.53
CA GLU A 52 -29.22 -38.77 -19.29
C GLU A 52 -28.13 -39.84 -19.53
N GLY A 53 -27.12 -39.85 -18.66
CA GLY A 53 -26.09 -40.88 -18.65
C GLY A 53 -25.33 -40.90 -17.34
N ALA A 54 -25.96 -41.42 -16.29
CA ALA A 54 -25.29 -41.80 -15.05
C ALA A 54 -24.25 -42.90 -15.31
N GLY A 55 -22.99 -42.60 -15.07
CA GLY A 55 -21.88 -43.54 -15.15
C GLY A 55 -20.84 -43.21 -14.09
N ALA A 56 -20.97 -43.85 -12.92
CA ALA A 56 -19.97 -43.82 -11.86
C ALA A 56 -18.69 -44.51 -12.33
N ALA A 57 -17.69 -43.74 -12.74
CA ALA A 57 -16.32 -44.18 -12.90
C ALA A 57 -15.55 -43.81 -11.62
N VAL A 58 -15.26 -44.83 -10.82
CA VAL A 58 -14.38 -44.74 -9.66
C VAL A 58 -12.96 -44.53 -10.19
N HIS A 59 -12.48 -43.29 -10.16
CA HIS A 59 -11.06 -43.01 -10.35
C HIS A 59 -10.31 -43.56 -9.13
N GLU A 60 -9.49 -44.60 -9.35
CA GLU A 60 -8.44 -45.00 -8.40
C GLU A 60 -7.55 -43.79 -8.15
N LEU A 61 -7.67 -43.21 -6.96
CA LEU A 61 -6.71 -42.28 -6.39
C LEU A 61 -5.39 -43.04 -6.25
N GLY A 62 -4.49 -42.81 -7.20
CA GLY A 62 -3.12 -43.26 -7.10
C GLY A 62 -2.52 -42.69 -5.82
N SER A 63 -2.08 -43.59 -4.95
CA SER A 63 -1.22 -43.36 -3.80
C SER A 63 -0.20 -42.24 -4.09
N GLU A 64 -0.48 -41.03 -3.59
CA GLU A 64 0.49 -39.93 -3.54
C GLU A 64 1.71 -40.40 -2.77
N ALA A 65 2.84 -40.49 -3.47
CA ALA A 65 4.12 -40.77 -2.86
C ALA A 65 4.46 -39.61 -1.92
N GLU A 66 4.68 -39.93 -0.64
CA GLU A 66 5.09 -38.96 0.37
C GLU A 66 6.28 -38.13 -0.15
N PRO A 67 6.19 -36.78 -0.11
CA PRO A 67 7.30 -35.94 -0.52
C PRO A 67 8.47 -36.21 0.44
N THR A 68 9.48 -36.90 -0.07
CA THR A 68 10.69 -37.17 0.68
C THR A 68 11.35 -35.82 1.00
N LYS A 69 11.31 -35.47 2.28
CA LYS A 69 11.91 -34.26 2.89
C LYS A 69 13.43 -34.30 2.67
N GLN A 70 13.88 -33.99 1.46
CA GLN A 70 15.28 -33.75 1.17
C GLN A 70 15.67 -32.44 1.84
N ALA A 71 16.28 -32.54 3.02
CA ALA A 71 16.92 -31.42 3.68
C ALA A 71 17.89 -30.77 2.67
N ALA A 72 17.63 -29.52 2.27
CA ALA A 72 18.51 -28.78 1.41
C ALA A 72 19.91 -28.78 2.04
N ALA A 73 20.88 -29.37 1.33
CA ALA A 73 22.24 -29.45 1.81
C ALA A 73 22.73 -28.02 2.10
N LYS A 74 23.31 -27.80 3.29
CA LYS A 74 23.87 -26.51 3.68
C LYS A 74 24.82 -26.05 2.55
N PRO A 75 24.68 -24.82 2.04
CA PRO A 75 25.50 -24.34 0.94
C PRO A 75 26.98 -24.39 1.33
N ASP A 76 27.83 -24.80 0.37
CA ASP A 76 29.28 -24.82 0.52
C ASP A 76 29.79 -23.43 0.94
N ALA A 77 30.65 -23.38 1.95
CA ALA A 77 31.16 -22.14 2.53
C ALA A 77 31.93 -21.29 1.49
N GLU A 78 32.62 -21.93 0.55
CA GLU A 78 33.30 -21.22 -0.55
C GLU A 78 32.30 -20.68 -1.58
N ALA A 79 31.22 -21.39 -1.89
CA ALA A 79 30.15 -20.87 -2.73
C ALA A 79 29.47 -19.64 -2.10
N ALA A 80 29.16 -19.68 -0.80
CA ALA A 80 28.59 -18.54 -0.08
C ALA A 80 29.54 -17.33 -0.02
N LYS A 81 30.85 -17.57 0.02
CA LYS A 81 31.86 -16.51 -0.06
C LYS A 81 31.94 -15.88 -1.45
N GLU A 82 31.81 -16.69 -2.51
CA GLU A 82 31.77 -16.20 -3.88
C GLU A 82 30.55 -15.33 -4.15
N VAL A 83 29.36 -15.77 -3.70
CA VAL A 83 28.12 -14.99 -3.78
C VAL A 83 28.28 -13.63 -3.10
N ARG A 84 28.82 -13.60 -1.87
CA ARG A 84 29.10 -12.35 -1.14
C ARG A 84 30.09 -11.45 -1.87
N ARG A 85 31.11 -12.02 -2.52
CA ARG A 85 32.08 -11.25 -3.31
C ARG A 85 31.42 -10.57 -4.51
N ARG A 86 30.61 -11.32 -5.27
CA ARG A 86 29.88 -10.78 -6.44
C ARG A 86 28.91 -9.69 -6.03
N LEU A 87 28.13 -9.93 -4.97
CA LEU A 87 27.22 -8.93 -4.39
C LEU A 87 27.95 -7.65 -4.01
N ALA A 88 29.11 -7.76 -3.35
CA ALA A 88 29.91 -6.60 -2.94
C ALA A 88 30.45 -5.80 -4.14
N VAL A 89 30.82 -6.46 -5.24
CA VAL A 89 31.30 -5.80 -6.46
C VAL A 89 30.18 -4.94 -7.08
N GLU A 90 29.00 -5.52 -7.27
CA GLU A 90 27.86 -4.79 -7.85
C GLU A 90 27.39 -3.64 -6.94
N LEU A 91 27.32 -3.88 -5.62
CA LEU A 91 26.94 -2.85 -4.66
C LEU A 91 27.94 -1.67 -4.67
N GLU A 92 29.24 -1.91 -4.68
CA GLU A 92 30.24 -0.83 -4.76
C GLU A 92 30.22 -0.09 -6.10
N ALA A 93 29.96 -0.80 -7.20
CA ALA A 93 29.77 -0.18 -8.51
C ALA A 93 28.54 0.75 -8.52
N GLY A 94 27.41 0.28 -7.98
CA GLY A 94 26.19 1.09 -7.79
C GLY A 94 26.45 2.34 -6.96
N ARG A 95 27.14 2.20 -5.82
CA ARG A 95 27.55 3.33 -4.96
C ARG A 95 28.45 4.33 -5.70
N ALA A 96 29.40 3.86 -6.48
CA ALA A 96 30.30 4.71 -7.25
C ALA A 96 29.52 5.55 -8.27
N LYS A 97 28.57 4.94 -8.99
CA LYS A 97 27.68 5.62 -9.93
C LYS A 97 26.77 6.63 -9.24
N ALA A 98 26.18 6.27 -8.10
CA ALA A 98 25.33 7.17 -7.32
C ALA A 98 26.10 8.41 -6.82
N ARG A 99 27.36 8.23 -6.37
CA ARG A 99 28.27 9.34 -6.00
C ARG A 99 28.59 10.24 -7.19
N ALA A 100 28.72 9.67 -8.40
CA ALA A 100 28.89 10.40 -9.64
C ALA A 100 27.59 11.05 -10.16
N LYS A 101 26.47 10.91 -9.44
CA LYS A 101 25.12 11.33 -9.86
C LYS A 101 24.61 10.66 -11.14
N ASP A 102 25.25 9.57 -11.56
CA ASP A 102 24.75 8.68 -12.61
C ASP A 102 23.75 7.72 -11.97
N TYR A 103 22.54 8.21 -11.70
CA TYR A 103 21.52 7.43 -11.00
C TYR A 103 21.01 6.26 -11.84
N ALA A 104 20.91 6.41 -13.16
CA ALA A 104 20.55 5.31 -14.06
C ALA A 104 21.59 4.19 -13.99
N GLY A 105 22.88 4.52 -14.10
CA GLY A 105 23.96 3.53 -13.94
C GLY A 105 24.03 2.94 -12.54
N ALA A 106 23.66 3.70 -11.50
CA ALA A 106 23.61 3.18 -10.14
C ALA A 106 22.51 2.14 -9.97
N MET A 107 21.30 2.41 -10.48
CA MET A 107 20.17 1.49 -10.42
C MET A 107 20.49 0.17 -11.12
N ALA A 108 21.09 0.21 -12.31
CA ALA A 108 21.46 -1.01 -13.05
C ALA A 108 22.39 -1.95 -12.25
N HIS A 109 23.42 -1.41 -11.58
CA HIS A 109 24.30 -2.23 -10.73
C HIS A 109 23.60 -2.71 -9.44
N LEU A 110 22.72 -1.91 -8.87
CA LEU A 110 21.97 -2.29 -7.68
C LEU A 110 20.91 -3.38 -7.99
N GLU A 111 20.30 -3.34 -9.16
CA GLU A 111 19.42 -4.41 -9.66
C GLU A 111 20.20 -5.71 -9.89
N ALA A 112 21.38 -5.64 -10.53
CA ALA A 112 22.28 -6.79 -10.66
C ALA A 112 22.73 -7.37 -9.30
N ALA A 113 22.89 -6.52 -8.28
CA ALA A 113 23.12 -6.97 -6.91
C ALA A 113 21.91 -7.71 -6.31
N LEU A 114 20.68 -7.28 -6.60
CA LEU A 114 19.45 -7.95 -6.13
C LEU A 114 19.17 -9.26 -6.86
N GLU A 115 19.65 -9.45 -8.09
CA GLU A 115 19.63 -10.77 -8.75
C GLU A 115 20.48 -11.80 -8.00
N ILE A 116 21.51 -11.35 -7.28
CA ILE A 116 22.38 -12.21 -6.46
C ILE A 116 21.76 -12.49 -5.09
N ASP A 117 21.18 -11.47 -4.46
CA ASP A 117 20.48 -11.57 -3.17
C ASP A 117 19.24 -10.64 -3.16
N PRO A 118 18.05 -11.16 -3.47
CA PRO A 118 16.81 -10.36 -3.56
C PRO A 118 16.41 -9.68 -2.25
N GLY A 119 16.83 -10.24 -1.11
CA GLY A 119 16.50 -9.74 0.23
C GLY A 119 17.56 -8.80 0.81
N HIS A 120 18.60 -8.43 0.06
CA HIS A 120 19.70 -7.65 0.61
C HIS A 120 19.29 -6.21 0.96
N VAL A 121 19.01 -5.98 2.24
CA VAL A 121 18.46 -4.73 2.80
C VAL A 121 19.22 -3.47 2.35
N ALA A 122 20.56 -3.52 2.34
CA ALA A 122 21.36 -2.36 1.95
C ALA A 122 21.21 -2.05 0.45
N THR A 123 21.14 -3.08 -0.40
CA THR A 123 20.94 -2.91 -1.84
C THR A 123 19.54 -2.35 -2.12
N LEU A 124 18.50 -2.89 -1.47
CA LEU A 124 17.12 -2.37 -1.56
C LEU A 124 17.02 -0.91 -1.13
N GLY A 125 17.65 -0.55 -0.01
CA GLY A 125 17.67 0.83 0.50
C GLY A 125 18.42 1.81 -0.40
N GLU A 126 19.54 1.37 -1.00
CA GLU A 126 20.34 2.18 -1.93
C GLU A 126 19.66 2.31 -3.31
N LEU A 127 18.99 1.26 -3.80
CA LEU A 127 18.19 1.31 -5.02
C LEU A 127 17.04 2.29 -4.84
N GLY A 128 16.32 2.21 -3.71
CA GLY A 128 15.26 3.16 -3.38
C GLY A 128 15.76 4.60 -3.31
N TRP A 129 16.96 4.82 -2.75
CA TRP A 129 17.57 6.15 -2.73
C TRP A 129 18.00 6.64 -4.11
N ALA A 130 18.62 5.79 -4.94
CA ALA A 130 18.99 6.14 -6.31
C ALA A 130 17.77 6.50 -7.16
N ALA A 131 16.70 5.70 -7.07
CA ALA A 131 15.42 5.95 -7.73
C ALA A 131 14.79 7.27 -7.28
N PHE A 132 14.78 7.55 -5.97
CA PHE A 132 14.30 8.84 -5.44
C PHE A 132 15.08 10.02 -6.05
N ARG A 133 16.40 9.88 -6.18
CA ARG A 133 17.26 10.92 -6.75
C ARG A 133 17.12 11.07 -8.27
N ALA A 134 16.65 10.03 -8.96
CA ALA A 134 16.29 10.06 -10.37
C ALA A 134 14.88 10.62 -10.63
N GLY A 135 14.05 10.80 -9.59
CA GLY A 135 12.64 11.20 -9.71
C GLY A 135 11.66 10.03 -9.92
N GLU A 136 12.15 8.79 -9.87
CA GLU A 136 11.37 7.56 -10.01
C GLU A 136 10.67 7.20 -8.68
N LEU A 137 9.72 8.05 -8.25
CA LEU A 137 9.13 7.99 -6.89
C LEU A 137 8.42 6.66 -6.59
N ALA A 138 7.72 6.08 -7.57
CA ALA A 138 7.03 4.80 -7.41
C ALA A 138 8.02 3.64 -7.16
N LEU A 139 9.10 3.56 -7.95
CA LEU A 139 10.18 2.60 -7.76
C LEU A 139 10.87 2.80 -6.41
N ALA A 140 11.16 4.06 -6.05
CA ALA A 140 11.79 4.42 -4.79
C ALA A 140 10.98 3.94 -3.58
N ARG A 141 9.65 4.16 -3.61
CA ARG A 141 8.73 3.72 -2.57
C ARG A 141 8.71 2.22 -2.43
N ARG A 142 8.48 1.49 -3.52
CA ARG A 142 8.37 0.02 -3.52
C ARG A 142 9.64 -0.64 -3.00
N THR A 143 10.80 -0.25 -3.52
CA THR A 143 12.10 -0.85 -3.13
C THR A 143 12.48 -0.51 -1.69
N THR A 144 12.19 0.72 -1.22
CA THR A 144 12.44 1.08 0.19
C THR A 144 11.51 0.33 1.15
N LEU A 145 10.25 0.08 0.77
CA LEU A 145 9.32 -0.76 1.55
C LEU A 145 9.78 -2.22 1.60
N ALA A 146 10.23 -2.79 0.48
CA ALA A 146 10.82 -4.12 0.45
C ALA A 146 12.06 -4.20 1.37
N GLY A 147 12.94 -3.20 1.32
CA GLY A 147 14.09 -3.12 2.23
C GLY A 147 13.68 -3.08 3.70
N LEU A 148 12.58 -2.37 4.02
CA LEU A 148 12.07 -2.27 5.39
C LEU A 148 11.53 -3.60 5.90
N ALA A 149 10.88 -4.38 5.04
CA ALA A 149 10.39 -5.73 5.37
C ALA A 149 11.52 -6.69 5.75
N HIS A 150 12.70 -6.54 5.14
CA HIS A 150 13.86 -7.39 5.41
C HIS A 150 14.81 -6.83 6.48
N ALA A 151 14.57 -5.64 7.04
CA ALA A 151 15.54 -4.95 7.90
C ALA A 151 15.72 -5.63 9.28
N PRO A 152 16.88 -6.25 9.58
CA PRO A 152 17.11 -6.94 10.85
C PRO A 152 17.42 -5.98 12.01
N THR A 153 17.98 -4.80 11.72
CA THR A 153 18.46 -3.86 12.75
C THR A 153 17.68 -2.56 12.77
N ASP A 154 17.64 -1.94 13.95
CA ASP A 154 17.00 -0.63 14.13
C ASP A 154 17.70 0.47 13.31
N ASP A 155 19.02 0.42 13.14
CA ASP A 155 19.75 1.37 12.30
C ASP A 155 19.23 1.35 10.85
N GLN A 156 19.08 0.16 10.28
CA GLN A 156 18.53 -0.03 8.93
C GLN A 156 17.07 0.40 8.83
N ARG A 157 16.22 0.04 9.80
CA ARG A 157 14.81 0.51 9.86
C ARG A 157 14.74 2.03 9.89
N GLY A 158 15.55 2.65 10.74
CA GLY A 158 15.65 4.11 10.85
C GLY A 158 16.07 4.78 9.55
N MET A 159 17.08 4.24 8.86
CA MET A 159 17.52 4.73 7.55
C MET A 159 16.42 4.63 6.48
N LEU A 160 15.76 3.47 6.37
CA LEU A 160 14.72 3.22 5.37
C LEU A 160 13.48 4.08 5.62
N LEU A 161 13.09 4.27 6.87
CA LEU A 161 12.01 5.18 7.26
C LEU A 161 12.32 6.64 6.92
N TYR A 162 13.58 7.06 7.06
CA TYR A 162 14.01 8.37 6.58
C TYR A 162 13.87 8.48 5.06
N ASN A 163 14.33 7.48 4.28
CA ASN A 163 14.17 7.48 2.83
C ASN A 163 12.69 7.57 2.42
N LEU A 164 11.82 6.78 3.07
CA LEU A 164 10.38 6.85 2.87
C LEU A 164 9.78 8.22 3.22
N GLY A 165 10.27 8.89 4.27
CA GLY A 165 9.85 10.26 4.58
C GLY A 165 10.23 11.24 3.47
N ARG A 166 11.42 11.09 2.88
CA ARG A 166 11.87 11.92 1.74
C ARG A 166 11.00 11.72 0.50
N ILE A 167 10.58 10.49 0.24
CA ILE A 167 9.67 10.15 -0.85
C ILE A 167 8.28 10.76 -0.61
N ASP A 168 7.73 10.65 0.59
CA ASP A 168 6.44 11.30 0.94
C ASP A 168 6.49 12.82 0.76
N GLU A 169 7.58 13.47 1.15
CA GLU A 169 7.74 14.91 0.91
C GLU A 169 7.68 15.24 -0.58
N ALA A 170 8.37 14.47 -1.42
CA ALA A 170 8.41 14.70 -2.86
C ALA A 170 7.06 14.44 -3.55
N GLU A 171 6.26 13.51 -3.02
CA GLU A 171 4.90 13.23 -3.50
C GLU A 171 3.85 14.20 -2.95
N GLY A 172 4.22 15.17 -2.10
CA GLY A 172 3.28 16.15 -1.56
C GLY A 172 2.50 15.68 -0.33
N PHE A 173 3.03 14.72 0.43
CA PHE A 173 2.45 14.17 1.66
C PHE A 173 3.25 14.58 2.92
N PRO A 174 3.30 15.87 3.28
CA PRO A 174 4.18 16.37 4.35
C PRO A 174 3.85 15.79 5.74
N GLU A 175 2.59 15.51 6.04
CA GLU A 175 2.21 14.92 7.34
C GLU A 175 2.67 13.47 7.46
N THR A 176 2.54 12.69 6.37
CA THR A 176 3.07 11.32 6.31
C THR A 176 4.59 11.33 6.46
N ALA A 177 5.28 12.28 5.79
CA ALA A 177 6.72 12.45 5.93
C ALA A 177 7.15 12.75 7.39
N LYS A 178 6.46 13.67 8.08
CA LYS A 178 6.71 13.97 9.50
C LYS A 178 6.58 12.72 10.36
N ALA A 179 5.52 11.93 10.16
CA ALA A 179 5.32 10.69 10.91
C ALA A 179 6.48 9.70 10.68
N ARG A 180 6.93 9.53 9.44
CA ARG A 180 8.07 8.68 9.10
C ARG A 180 9.39 9.18 9.70
N TYR A 181 9.63 10.48 9.74
CA TYR A 181 10.82 11.04 10.40
C TYR A 181 10.81 10.83 11.92
N ARG A 182 9.66 11.03 12.57
CA ARG A 182 9.54 10.72 14.00
C ARG A 182 9.81 9.24 14.27
N ARG A 183 9.29 8.34 13.43
CA ARG A 183 9.55 6.89 13.55
C ARG A 183 11.02 6.55 13.28
N SER A 184 11.64 7.18 12.27
CA SER A 184 13.08 7.04 12.00
C SER A 184 13.92 7.41 13.24
N LEU A 185 13.60 8.54 13.88
CA LEU A 185 14.27 9.01 15.10
C LEU A 185 14.07 8.12 16.33
N GLN A 186 12.98 7.33 16.38
CA GLN A 186 12.78 6.33 17.44
C GLN A 186 13.76 5.16 17.31
N PHE A 187 14.11 4.77 16.09
CA PHE A 187 15.06 3.69 15.85
C PHE A 187 16.51 4.17 15.84
N ARG A 188 16.75 5.41 15.40
CA ARG A 188 18.10 5.98 15.28
C ARG A 188 18.09 7.50 15.43
N ASP A 189 18.78 8.03 16.45
CA ASP A 189 19.00 9.48 16.54
C ASP A 189 19.88 9.95 15.37
N ASN A 190 19.37 10.93 14.62
CA ASN A 190 20.06 11.49 13.48
C ASN A 190 19.76 12.98 13.35
N ALA A 191 20.81 13.80 13.36
CA ALA A 191 20.70 15.26 13.30
C ALA A 191 20.01 15.75 12.01
N ILE A 192 20.28 15.11 10.85
CA ILE A 192 19.68 15.49 9.56
C ILE A 192 18.18 15.24 9.59
N VAL A 193 17.74 14.12 10.17
CA VAL A 193 16.31 13.78 10.30
C VAL A 193 15.60 14.78 11.24
N ARG A 194 16.23 15.14 12.37
CA ARG A 194 15.71 16.17 13.28
C ARG A 194 15.57 17.53 12.60
N GLU A 195 16.60 17.97 11.88
CA GLU A 195 16.58 19.24 11.14
C GLU A 195 15.47 19.24 10.08
N ARG A 196 15.35 18.15 9.31
CA ARG A 196 14.32 18.03 8.28
C ARG A 196 12.91 18.05 8.87
N LEU A 197 12.69 17.30 9.95
CA LEU A 197 11.42 17.28 10.67
C LEU A 197 11.07 18.67 11.20
N ALA A 198 12.01 19.36 11.85
CA ALA A 198 11.81 20.72 12.34
C ALA A 198 11.44 21.69 11.21
N GLY A 199 12.07 21.56 10.05
CA GLY A 199 11.73 22.36 8.86
C GLY A 199 10.30 22.13 8.37
N LEU A 200 9.82 20.89 8.36
CA LEU A 200 8.42 20.58 8.01
C LEU A 200 7.43 21.05 9.09
N GLU A 201 7.81 21.01 10.36
CA GLU A 201 6.97 21.43 11.49
C GLU A 201 6.85 22.95 11.60
N ALA A 202 7.89 23.70 11.23
CA ALA A 202 7.82 25.16 11.14
C ALA A 202 6.79 25.65 10.10
N GLY A 203 6.38 24.76 9.18
CA GLY A 203 5.50 25.10 8.06
C GLY A 203 6.19 26.05 7.06
N PRO A 204 5.52 26.39 5.94
CA PRO A 204 5.91 27.58 5.21
C PRO A 204 5.75 28.74 6.20
N ALA A 205 6.86 29.40 6.54
CA ALA A 205 6.80 30.65 7.29
C ALA A 205 5.74 31.51 6.60
N ALA A 206 4.69 31.86 7.33
CA ALA A 206 3.59 32.64 6.80
C ALA A 206 4.15 33.99 6.36
N GLU A 207 4.63 34.07 5.13
CA GLU A 207 5.14 35.30 4.54
C GLU A 207 3.95 36.23 4.34
N GLY A 208 3.77 37.13 5.30
CA GLY A 208 3.04 38.38 5.12
C GLY A 208 1.51 38.31 5.16
N SER A 209 0.94 37.99 6.32
CA SER A 209 -0.34 38.59 6.71
C SER A 209 -0.13 39.42 7.97
N GLU A 210 0.39 40.63 7.79
CA GLU A 210 0.38 41.67 8.83
C GLU A 210 -1.07 42.04 9.14
N THR A 211 -1.64 41.43 10.18
CA THR A 211 -2.78 41.99 10.90
C THR A 211 -2.32 42.37 12.29
N THR A 212 -2.02 43.65 12.44
CA THR A 212 -1.79 44.29 13.74
C THR A 212 -3.02 44.17 14.62
N GLY A 213 -2.92 43.43 15.72
CA GLY A 213 -3.94 43.34 16.75
C GLY A 213 -3.34 42.99 18.11
N THR A 214 -3.12 44.01 18.93
CA THR A 214 -2.68 43.94 20.33
C THR A 214 -3.77 43.43 21.27
N ALA A 215 -3.38 42.61 22.26
CA ALA A 215 -3.92 42.45 23.64
C ALA A 215 -3.93 40.95 24.03
N GLU A 216 -3.80 40.48 25.27
CA GLU A 216 -3.33 40.95 26.57
C GLU A 216 -3.36 39.68 27.46
N THR A 217 -2.48 39.58 28.45
CA THR A 217 -2.16 38.40 29.28
C THR A 217 -3.20 38.00 30.34
N ALA A 218 -3.27 36.70 30.65
CA ALA A 218 -3.46 36.00 31.96
C ALA A 218 -4.43 34.81 31.83
N GLY A 219 -4.29 33.63 32.44
CA GLY A 219 -3.35 33.05 33.40
C GLY A 219 -3.70 31.56 33.60
N ALA A 220 -2.78 30.76 34.14
CA ALA A 220 -2.97 29.34 34.47
C ALA A 220 -3.74 29.14 35.79
N PRO A 221 -4.33 27.95 36.04
CA PRO A 221 -3.61 27.03 36.91
C PRO A 221 -3.70 25.53 36.54
N SER A 222 -2.80 24.80 37.20
CA SER A 222 -2.46 23.38 37.21
C SER A 222 -3.54 22.40 37.69
N GLY A 223 -3.53 21.16 37.16
CA GLY A 223 -3.90 19.96 37.90
C GLY A 223 -4.40 18.78 37.06
N GLY A 224 -3.68 17.64 37.09
CA GLY A 224 -4.24 16.31 36.78
C GLY A 224 -3.56 15.51 35.67
N VAL A 225 -2.39 14.92 35.98
CA VAL A 225 -1.71 13.93 35.11
C VAL A 225 -2.36 12.56 35.30
N ALA A 226 -3.33 12.19 34.45
CA ALA A 226 -3.81 10.81 34.30
C ALA A 226 -4.63 10.50 33.02
N VAL A 227 -4.79 11.42 32.05
CA VAL A 227 -5.68 11.21 30.88
C VAL A 227 -4.96 11.33 29.52
N GLU A 228 -3.67 11.68 29.50
CA GLU A 228 -2.99 12.12 28.26
C GLU A 228 -2.67 11.04 27.22
N VAL A 229 -2.78 9.74 27.54
CA VAL A 229 -2.53 8.68 26.55
C VAL A 229 -3.75 8.41 25.66
N ALA A 230 -4.97 8.78 26.09
CA ALA A 230 -6.18 8.67 25.26
C ALA A 230 -6.34 9.87 24.30
N ALA A 231 -6.04 11.10 24.75
CA ALA A 231 -6.28 12.30 23.97
C ALA A 231 -5.28 12.51 22.80
N LEU A 232 -4.03 12.04 22.95
CA LEU A 232 -3.05 12.06 21.84
C LEU A 232 -3.37 11.01 20.76
N ALA A 233 -4.05 9.92 21.14
CA ALA A 233 -4.58 8.95 20.18
C ALA A 233 -5.75 9.55 19.40
N ASP A 234 -6.63 10.33 20.03
CA ASP A 234 -7.78 10.92 19.35
C ASP A 234 -7.37 11.97 18.31
N ALA A 235 -6.39 12.86 18.55
CA ALA A 235 -6.03 13.90 17.56
C ALA A 235 -5.26 13.37 16.32
N GLU A 236 -4.53 12.25 16.46
CA GLU A 236 -3.88 11.55 15.33
C GLU A 236 -4.84 10.57 14.66
N LEU A 237 -5.74 9.93 15.41
CA LEU A 237 -6.86 9.15 14.89
C LEU A 237 -7.80 10.05 14.09
N GLU A 238 -8.16 11.24 14.60
CA GLU A 238 -8.92 12.28 13.91
C GLU A 238 -8.22 12.68 12.61
N ARG A 239 -6.92 13.00 12.61
CA ARG A 239 -6.21 13.30 11.35
C ARG A 239 -6.14 12.11 10.38
N ALA A 240 -6.13 10.87 10.88
CA ALA A 240 -6.23 9.66 10.06
C ALA A 240 -7.68 9.35 9.59
N LEU A 241 -8.69 9.83 10.33
CA LEU A 241 -10.13 9.81 10.01
C LEU A 241 -10.46 10.78 8.88
N HIS A 242 -9.76 11.92 8.81
CA HIS A 242 -10.06 13.04 7.89
C HIS A 242 -9.61 12.83 6.44
N GLY A 243 -9.12 11.65 6.08
CA GLY A 243 -8.81 11.29 4.71
C GLY A 243 -9.69 10.15 4.25
N GLY A 244 -10.75 10.46 3.51
CA GLY A 244 -11.49 9.44 2.76
C GLY A 244 -10.54 8.59 1.92
N LEU A 245 -11.02 7.42 1.49
CA LEU A 245 -10.28 6.50 0.64
C LEU A 245 -9.78 7.23 -0.62
N ALA A 246 -8.52 7.01 -0.97
CA ALA A 246 -7.90 7.67 -2.10
C ALA A 246 -8.65 7.36 -3.41
N VAL A 247 -8.83 8.38 -4.24
CA VAL A 247 -9.45 8.25 -5.57
C VAL A 247 -8.36 8.00 -6.60
N LEU A 248 -8.47 6.89 -7.33
CA LEU A 248 -7.51 6.53 -8.38
C LEU A 248 -7.86 7.24 -9.69
N ALA A 249 -9.14 7.27 -10.05
CA ALA A 249 -9.64 8.00 -11.22
C ALA A 249 -11.13 8.40 -11.06
N ARG A 250 -11.55 9.38 -11.85
CA ARG A 250 -12.91 9.92 -11.90
C ARG A 250 -13.39 10.02 -13.34
N ASP A 251 -14.70 10.19 -13.49
CA ASP A 251 -15.36 10.49 -14.77
C ASP A 251 -15.06 9.45 -15.86
N LEU A 252 -14.87 8.19 -15.46
CA LEU A 252 -14.63 7.10 -16.39
C LEU A 252 -15.96 6.68 -17.06
N PRO A 253 -15.97 6.47 -18.39
CA PRO A 253 -17.23 6.27 -19.12
C PRO A 253 -17.96 4.97 -18.74
N ASP A 254 -17.23 3.90 -18.45
CA ASP A 254 -17.74 2.56 -18.19
C ASP A 254 -16.79 1.76 -17.28
N LEU A 255 -17.17 0.52 -16.95
CA LEU A 255 -16.37 -0.38 -16.12
C LEU A 255 -15.13 -0.93 -16.83
N ASP A 256 -15.14 -0.98 -18.17
CA ASP A 256 -13.96 -1.38 -18.94
C ASP A 256 -12.85 -0.32 -18.81
N ALA A 257 -13.20 0.96 -18.83
CA ALA A 257 -12.28 2.06 -18.56
C ALA A 257 -11.76 2.05 -17.11
N VAL A 258 -12.58 1.60 -16.15
CA VAL A 258 -12.12 1.33 -14.76
C VAL A 258 -11.07 0.22 -14.77
N CYS A 259 -11.36 -0.92 -15.39
CA CYS A 259 -10.42 -2.03 -15.50
C CYS A 259 -9.10 -1.63 -16.18
N ALA A 260 -9.17 -0.87 -17.27
CA ALA A 260 -7.98 -0.35 -17.96
C ALA A 260 -7.16 0.59 -17.05
N THR A 261 -7.83 1.42 -16.25
CA THR A 261 -7.15 2.29 -15.27
C THR A 261 -6.43 1.46 -14.21
N LEU A 262 -7.10 0.45 -13.64
CA LEU A 262 -6.51 -0.43 -12.64
C LEU A 262 -5.30 -1.19 -13.21
N ALA A 263 -5.45 -1.76 -14.42
CA ALA A 263 -4.38 -2.45 -15.13
C ALA A 263 -3.18 -1.55 -15.48
N GLY A 264 -3.41 -0.27 -15.77
CA GLY A 264 -2.32 0.69 -16.04
C GLY A 264 -1.60 1.18 -14.77
N SER A 265 -2.27 1.16 -13.62
CA SER A 265 -1.70 1.59 -12.33
C SER A 265 -0.93 0.48 -11.61
N SER A 266 -1.36 -0.76 -11.84
CA SER A 266 -0.63 -1.95 -11.41
C SER A 266 0.50 -2.20 -12.39
N ASN A 267 1.62 -2.78 -11.95
CA ASN A 267 2.71 -3.20 -12.84
C ASN A 267 2.31 -4.41 -13.70
N CYS A 268 1.05 -4.49 -14.15
CA CYS A 268 0.55 -5.46 -15.11
C CYS A 268 1.19 -5.29 -16.50
N SER A 269 2.09 -4.32 -16.67
CA SER A 269 2.93 -4.20 -17.86
C SER A 269 4.07 -5.21 -17.85
N THR A 270 3.92 -6.26 -18.66
CA THR A 270 5.00 -6.76 -19.52
C THR A 270 6.31 -7.17 -18.83
N THR A 271 6.27 -8.08 -17.86
CA THR A 271 7.37 -9.05 -17.67
C THR A 271 7.41 -10.10 -18.80
N ALA A 272 7.00 -9.71 -20.02
CA ALA A 272 7.21 -10.46 -21.27
C ALA A 272 8.66 -10.29 -21.82
N GLY A 273 9.59 -9.83 -20.98
CA GLY A 273 10.99 -9.56 -21.35
C GLY A 273 12.01 -10.57 -20.82
N VAL A 274 11.57 -11.59 -20.07
CA VAL A 274 12.45 -12.66 -19.58
C VAL A 274 12.00 -13.95 -20.24
N ASP A 275 12.72 -14.33 -21.29
CA ASP A 275 12.62 -15.57 -22.08
C ASP A 275 11.20 -15.99 -22.51
N ALA A 276 10.95 -15.83 -23.81
CA ALA A 276 9.72 -16.18 -24.53
C ALA A 276 9.31 -17.68 -24.51
N ASP A 277 9.85 -18.47 -23.57
CA ASP A 277 9.56 -19.88 -23.37
C ASP A 277 8.76 -20.15 -22.07
N VAL A 278 8.43 -19.12 -21.29
CA VAL A 278 7.39 -19.21 -20.25
C VAL A 278 6.06 -18.85 -20.92
N ASP A 279 5.16 -19.84 -21.01
CA ASP A 279 3.84 -19.76 -21.66
C ASP A 279 3.21 -18.36 -21.60
N GLU A 280 2.81 -17.85 -22.76
CA GLU A 280 2.26 -16.53 -23.00
C GLU A 280 1.26 -16.08 -21.91
N GLY A 281 1.65 -15.05 -21.16
CA GLY A 281 0.73 -14.09 -20.59
C GLY A 281 0.03 -14.52 -19.31
N ALA A 282 0.73 -14.35 -18.19
CA ALA A 282 0.08 -14.15 -16.91
C ALA A 282 -0.63 -12.78 -16.95
N ALA A 283 -1.80 -12.75 -17.58
CA ALA A 283 -2.59 -11.54 -17.80
C ALA A 283 -3.29 -11.16 -16.49
N CYS A 284 -3.20 -9.89 -16.11
CA CYS A 284 -4.07 -9.37 -15.07
C CYS A 284 -5.53 -9.49 -15.55
N THR A 285 -6.34 -10.20 -14.79
CA THR A 285 -7.76 -10.35 -15.07
C THR A 285 -8.50 -9.36 -14.20
N CYS A 286 -8.97 -8.28 -14.82
CA CYS A 286 -10.00 -7.45 -14.22
C CYS A 286 -11.35 -8.06 -14.61
N ALA A 287 -12.09 -8.58 -13.64
CA ALA A 287 -13.48 -8.94 -13.86
C ALA A 287 -14.32 -7.71 -13.51
N PRO A 288 -14.92 -6.99 -14.49
CA PRO A 288 -15.74 -5.81 -14.23
C PRO A 288 -17.06 -6.13 -13.51
N THR A 289 -17.18 -7.31 -12.91
CA THR A 289 -18.39 -7.75 -12.22
C THR A 289 -18.56 -6.94 -10.96
N LEU A 290 -19.69 -6.23 -10.85
CA LEU A 290 -20.09 -5.60 -9.60
C LEU A 290 -20.56 -6.69 -8.63
N HIS A 291 -19.68 -7.12 -7.74
CA HIS A 291 -20.00 -8.19 -6.77
C HIS A 291 -21.02 -7.80 -5.69
N ALA A 292 -21.41 -6.53 -5.66
CA ALA A 292 -21.92 -5.87 -4.47
C ALA A 292 -22.84 -4.70 -4.84
N THR A 293 -24.02 -4.99 -5.38
CA THR A 293 -25.02 -3.95 -5.67
C THR A 293 -26.10 -3.90 -4.57
N PRO A 294 -26.69 -2.72 -4.27
CA PRO A 294 -27.78 -2.59 -3.30
C PRO A 294 -29.07 -3.33 -3.70
N GLY A 295 -29.15 -3.76 -4.96
CA GLY A 295 -30.25 -4.50 -5.56
C GLY A 295 -29.97 -4.77 -7.05
N PRO A 296 -30.76 -5.62 -7.71
CA PRO A 296 -30.55 -5.99 -9.12
C PRO A 296 -30.71 -4.82 -10.10
N GLU A 297 -31.37 -3.73 -9.69
CA GLU A 297 -31.68 -2.59 -10.55
C GLU A 297 -30.73 -1.40 -10.37
N ASP A 298 -29.95 -1.34 -9.27
CA ASP A 298 -29.01 -0.25 -9.02
C ASP A 298 -27.56 -0.73 -9.21
N SER A 299 -27.13 -0.77 -10.48
CA SER A 299 -25.75 -1.07 -10.87
C SER A 299 -24.83 0.15 -10.81
N SER A 300 -25.22 1.24 -10.13
CA SER A 300 -24.46 2.49 -10.13
C SER A 300 -23.34 2.54 -9.06
N TRP A 301 -23.07 1.41 -8.39
CA TRP A 301 -22.01 1.24 -7.38
C TRP A 301 -21.63 -0.24 -7.27
N GLY A 302 -20.44 -0.52 -6.75
CA GLY A 302 -20.07 -1.87 -6.33
C GLY A 302 -18.59 -2.02 -5.98
N LEU A 303 -18.12 -3.25 -6.08
CA LEU A 303 -16.73 -3.64 -5.93
C LEU A 303 -16.27 -4.30 -7.23
N ILE A 304 -15.09 -3.89 -7.71
CA ILE A 304 -14.37 -4.55 -8.78
C ILE A 304 -13.31 -5.46 -8.17
N HIS A 305 -13.38 -6.73 -8.54
CA HIS A 305 -12.35 -7.70 -8.25
C HIS A 305 -11.26 -7.63 -9.32
N PHE A 306 -10.05 -7.31 -8.89
CA PHE A 306 -8.88 -7.23 -9.76
C PHE A 306 -7.87 -8.30 -9.34
N GLU A 307 -7.62 -9.27 -10.21
CA GLU A 307 -6.69 -10.36 -9.96
C GLU A 307 -5.43 -10.16 -10.82
N ALA A 308 -4.27 -10.08 -10.18
CA ALA A 308 -2.97 -10.20 -10.82
C ALA A 308 -2.52 -11.64 -10.67
N ARG A 309 -2.59 -12.40 -11.77
CA ARG A 309 -2.06 -13.76 -11.83
C ARG A 309 -0.61 -13.67 -12.22
N ASP A 310 0.30 -13.65 -11.25
CA ASP A 310 1.71 -13.95 -11.48
C ASP A 310 2.12 -15.22 -10.70
N LEU A 311 3.39 -15.37 -10.31
CA LEU A 311 3.82 -16.47 -9.44
C LEU A 311 3.11 -16.46 -8.08
N PHE A 312 2.47 -15.35 -7.73
CA PHE A 312 1.69 -15.14 -6.54
C PHE A 312 0.29 -14.68 -6.95
N HIS A 313 -0.75 -15.43 -6.57
CA HIS A 313 -2.11 -15.00 -6.84
C HIS A 313 -2.43 -13.81 -5.93
N GLU A 314 -2.47 -12.62 -6.50
CA GLU A 314 -2.87 -11.39 -5.81
C GLU A 314 -4.25 -10.96 -6.26
N ALA A 315 -5.14 -10.71 -5.32
CA ALA A 315 -6.48 -10.19 -5.60
C ALA A 315 -6.73 -8.91 -4.80
N PHE A 316 -7.37 -7.93 -5.44
CA PHE A 316 -7.69 -6.62 -4.87
C PHE A 316 -9.17 -6.30 -5.05
N GLU A 317 -9.79 -5.76 -4.01
CA GLU A 317 -11.18 -5.30 -4.03
C GLU A 317 -11.23 -3.78 -4.11
N HIS A 318 -11.70 -3.23 -5.23
CA HIS A 318 -11.76 -1.79 -5.48
C HIS A 318 -13.20 -1.27 -5.45
N PRO A 319 -13.55 -0.33 -4.56
CA PRO A 319 -14.84 0.32 -4.61
C PRO A 319 -14.97 1.14 -5.89
N VAL A 320 -16.15 1.07 -6.50
CA VAL A 320 -16.52 1.88 -7.65
C VAL A 320 -17.89 2.52 -7.44
N VAL A 321 -18.01 3.78 -7.83
CA VAL A 321 -19.25 4.55 -7.70
C VAL A 321 -19.49 5.34 -8.97
N GLN A 322 -20.62 5.10 -9.62
CA GLN A 322 -21.09 5.88 -10.77
C GLN A 322 -21.74 7.18 -10.29
N THR A 323 -21.31 8.27 -10.91
CA THR A 323 -21.78 9.64 -10.68
C THR A 323 -22.32 10.23 -11.99
N ALA A 324 -22.81 11.46 -11.96
CA ALA A 324 -23.22 12.15 -13.19
C ALA A 324 -22.07 12.41 -14.18
N GLY A 325 -20.81 12.33 -13.73
CA GLY A 325 -19.63 12.46 -14.57
C GLY A 325 -19.11 11.14 -15.14
N GLY A 326 -19.63 10.00 -14.66
CA GLY A 326 -19.10 8.66 -14.94
C GLY A 326 -18.67 7.93 -13.68
N TRP A 327 -17.92 6.86 -13.84
CA TRP A 327 -17.39 6.01 -12.79
C TRP A 327 -16.21 6.66 -12.08
N THR A 328 -16.25 6.61 -10.75
CA THR A 328 -15.12 6.90 -9.86
C THR A 328 -14.63 5.60 -9.27
N VAL A 329 -13.33 5.34 -9.37
CA VAL A 329 -12.66 4.16 -8.79
C VAL A 329 -11.73 4.60 -7.65
N PHE A 330 -11.78 3.85 -6.56
CA PHE A 330 -11.03 4.12 -5.35
C PHE A 330 -9.90 3.11 -5.14
N ALA A 331 -8.97 3.44 -4.22
CA ALA A 331 -7.93 2.52 -3.79
C ALA A 331 -8.53 1.22 -3.20
N ALA A 332 -7.76 0.13 -3.24
CA ALA A 332 -8.23 -1.17 -2.76
C ALA A 332 -8.61 -1.13 -1.27
N VAL A 333 -9.69 -1.80 -0.91
CA VAL A 333 -10.19 -1.91 0.48
C VAL A 333 -9.94 -3.28 1.10
N ALA A 334 -9.71 -4.29 0.26
CA ALA A 334 -9.23 -5.59 0.65
C ALA A 334 -8.21 -6.10 -0.38
N TYR A 335 -7.36 -7.01 0.10
CA TYR A 335 -6.28 -7.63 -0.65
C TYR A 335 -6.11 -9.06 -0.13
N ALA A 336 -5.97 -10.02 -1.04
CA ALA A 336 -5.62 -11.39 -0.75
C ALA A 336 -4.31 -11.75 -1.46
N TYR A 337 -3.40 -12.37 -0.73
CA TYR A 337 -2.13 -12.89 -1.22
C TYR A 337 -2.08 -14.41 -1.07
N ASN A 338 -2.03 -15.11 -2.20
CA ASN A 338 -2.04 -16.56 -2.29
C ASN A 338 -0.85 -17.05 -3.13
N PRO A 339 0.34 -17.22 -2.54
CA PRO A 339 1.53 -17.63 -3.27
C PRO A 339 1.51 -19.08 -3.77
N GLY A 340 0.50 -19.88 -3.40
CA GLY A 340 0.33 -21.28 -3.81
C GLY A 340 1.32 -22.28 -3.16
N ALA A 341 2.58 -21.88 -3.02
CA ALA A 341 3.60 -22.54 -2.21
C ALA A 341 3.71 -21.84 -0.85
N PHE A 342 4.22 -22.52 0.18
CA PHE A 342 4.50 -21.98 1.53
C PHE A 342 3.35 -21.87 2.53
N GLY A 343 2.19 -22.49 2.27
CA GLY A 343 1.15 -22.64 3.30
C GLY A 343 0.51 -21.33 3.75
N ILE A 344 0.69 -20.25 2.98
CA ILE A 344 -0.04 -18.99 3.13
C ILE A 344 -1.30 -19.08 2.26
N TYR A 345 -2.44 -18.92 2.92
CA TYR A 345 -3.74 -18.84 2.29
C TYR A 345 -4.50 -17.65 2.83
N GLU A 346 -4.84 -16.71 1.95
CA GLU A 346 -5.70 -15.58 2.25
C GLU A 346 -7.00 -15.67 1.45
N ASP A 347 -8.11 -15.34 2.10
CA ASP A 347 -9.41 -15.25 1.45
C ASP A 347 -10.08 -13.92 1.79
N VAL A 348 -10.83 -13.38 0.82
CA VAL A 348 -11.61 -12.17 0.97
C VAL A 348 -13.03 -12.47 0.54
N GLU A 349 -13.93 -12.46 1.51
CA GLU A 349 -15.37 -12.62 1.29
C GLU A 349 -16.03 -11.23 1.24
N VAL A 350 -16.64 -10.91 0.10
CA VAL A 350 -17.56 -9.77 -0.02
C VAL A 350 -18.95 -10.22 0.40
N ARG A 351 -19.42 -9.73 1.56
CA ARG A 351 -20.75 -10.07 2.10
C ARG A 351 -21.85 -9.25 1.42
N PRO A 352 -23.14 -9.63 1.56
CA PRO A 352 -24.25 -8.90 0.98
C PRO A 352 -24.25 -7.41 1.34
N THR A 353 -24.23 -6.58 0.32
CA THR A 353 -24.20 -5.12 0.47
C THR A 353 -25.58 -4.54 0.63
N ARG A 354 -25.65 -3.34 1.22
CA ARG A 354 -26.93 -2.62 1.38
C ARG A 354 -26.75 -1.13 1.24
N THR A 355 -27.81 -0.42 0.87
CA THR A 355 -27.86 1.04 0.96
C THR A 355 -28.63 1.50 2.18
N VAL A 356 -28.17 2.58 2.77
CA VAL A 356 -28.85 3.26 3.88
C VAL A 356 -29.07 4.73 3.53
N PRO A 357 -30.25 5.30 3.82
CA PRO A 357 -30.49 6.72 3.59
C PRO A 357 -29.64 7.55 4.55
N ALA A 358 -28.85 8.48 4.02
CA ALA A 358 -27.88 9.28 4.76
C ALA A 358 -28.28 10.77 4.87
N GLY A 359 -29.55 11.07 4.61
CA GLY A 359 -30.12 12.40 4.74
C GLY A 359 -29.95 13.28 3.49
N PRO A 360 -30.30 14.58 3.58
CA PRO A 360 -30.47 15.44 2.40
C PRO A 360 -29.16 15.78 1.67
N LYS A 361 -28.01 15.71 2.34
CA LYS A 361 -26.69 16.01 1.74
C LYS A 361 -26.12 14.83 0.96
N LEU A 362 -26.14 13.64 1.55
CA LEU A 362 -25.54 12.43 0.98
C LEU A 362 -26.53 11.57 0.19
N GLY A 363 -27.84 11.75 0.38
CA GLY A 363 -28.84 10.88 -0.24
C GLY A 363 -28.76 9.46 0.32
N TRP A 364 -27.92 8.63 -0.29
CA TRP A 364 -27.72 7.22 0.05
C TRP A 364 -26.24 6.92 0.28
N VAL A 365 -25.98 6.00 1.20
CA VAL A 365 -24.67 5.44 1.48
C VAL A 365 -24.70 3.95 1.19
N LEU A 366 -23.78 3.49 0.34
CA LEU A 366 -23.50 2.07 0.16
C LEU A 366 -22.69 1.58 1.36
N VAL A 367 -23.14 0.48 1.93
CA VAL A 367 -22.49 -0.22 3.03
C VAL A 367 -21.93 -1.53 2.50
N LEU A 368 -20.61 -1.61 2.46
CA LEU A 368 -19.84 -2.79 2.05
C LEU A 368 -19.34 -3.50 3.30
N ASP A 369 -19.75 -4.75 3.49
CA ASP A 369 -19.25 -5.62 4.54
C ASP A 369 -18.25 -6.61 3.92
N LEU A 370 -17.03 -6.63 4.45
CA LEU A 370 -15.94 -7.46 3.96
C LEU A 370 -15.47 -8.36 5.11
N ALA A 371 -15.16 -9.61 4.83
CA ALA A 371 -14.42 -10.47 5.73
C ALA A 371 -13.11 -10.90 5.06
N LYS A 372 -12.01 -10.87 5.80
CA LYS A 372 -10.72 -11.38 5.36
C LYS A 372 -10.28 -12.48 6.30
N SER A 373 -9.78 -13.59 5.79
CA SER A 373 -9.01 -14.57 6.55
C SER A 373 -7.62 -14.72 5.96
N ARG A 374 -6.66 -15.05 6.83
CA ARG A 374 -5.30 -15.47 6.49
C ARG A 374 -4.95 -16.65 7.39
N HIS A 375 -4.46 -17.69 6.78
CA HIS A 375 -3.79 -18.80 7.43
C HIS A 375 -2.37 -18.87 6.91
N ASP A 376 -1.41 -18.94 7.80
CA ASP A 376 0.01 -19.02 7.49
C ASP A 376 0.59 -20.21 8.24
N HIS A 377 1.00 -21.23 7.47
CA HIS A 377 1.69 -22.39 7.99
C HIS A 377 3.18 -22.21 7.75
N ASP A 378 3.89 -21.66 8.73
CA ASP A 378 5.33 -21.60 8.67
C ASP A 378 5.92 -22.96 9.03
N ILE A 379 6.16 -23.76 7.99
CA ILE A 379 6.79 -25.08 8.08
C ILE A 379 8.21 -24.98 8.65
N GLY A 380 8.88 -23.84 8.49
CA GLY A 380 10.24 -23.61 8.97
C GLY A 380 10.31 -23.42 10.47
N LEU A 381 9.29 -22.82 11.07
CA LEU A 381 9.20 -22.58 12.52
C LEU A 381 8.23 -23.52 13.23
N ASN A 382 7.61 -24.46 12.52
CA ASN A 382 6.64 -25.40 13.07
C ASN A 382 5.51 -24.68 13.83
N GLU A 383 4.95 -23.67 13.19
CA GLU A 383 3.87 -22.86 13.75
C GLU A 383 2.76 -22.62 12.74
N THR A 384 1.58 -22.32 13.26
CA THR A 384 0.48 -21.80 12.48
C THR A 384 0.08 -20.43 13.01
N GLN A 385 -0.14 -19.51 12.09
CA GLN A 385 -0.74 -18.22 12.37
C GLN A 385 -2.08 -18.14 11.65
N SER A 386 -3.12 -17.77 12.37
CA SER A 386 -4.44 -17.48 11.81
C SER A 386 -4.82 -16.04 12.10
N HIS A 387 -5.42 -15.38 11.14
CA HIS A 387 -5.90 -14.01 11.25
C HIS A 387 -7.20 -13.87 10.47
N ALA A 388 -8.28 -13.51 11.14
CA ALA A 388 -9.57 -13.22 10.53
C ALA A 388 -10.01 -11.82 10.96
N ASP A 389 -10.50 -11.02 10.03
CA ASP A 389 -11.03 -9.70 10.33
C ASP A 389 -12.30 -9.39 9.52
N GLU A 390 -13.19 -8.59 10.12
CA GLU A 390 -14.38 -8.06 9.46
C GLU A 390 -14.25 -6.54 9.34
N ARG A 391 -14.54 -6.02 8.15
CA ARG A 391 -14.42 -4.59 7.83
C ARG A 391 -15.73 -4.05 7.29
N LEU A 392 -15.94 -2.76 7.54
CA LEU A 392 -17.00 -1.97 6.97
C LEU A 392 -16.39 -0.88 6.08
N VAL A 393 -16.83 -0.76 4.84
CA VAL A 393 -16.52 0.39 3.97
C VAL A 393 -17.82 1.11 3.65
N LEU A 394 -17.83 2.42 3.81
CA LEU A 394 -18.98 3.26 3.50
C LEU A 394 -18.64 4.09 2.28
N CYS A 395 -19.42 3.96 1.22
CA CYS A 395 -19.30 4.83 0.06
C CYS A 395 -20.53 5.73 -0.01
N ALA A 396 -20.32 7.00 -0.36
CA ALA A 396 -21.37 7.94 -0.61
C ALA A 396 -21.14 8.65 -1.95
N ARG A 397 -22.22 9.12 -2.56
CA ARG A 397 -22.19 10.11 -3.62
C ARG A 397 -23.09 11.26 -3.22
N GLU A 398 -22.72 12.46 -3.62
CA GLU A 398 -23.62 13.59 -3.48
C GLU A 398 -24.91 13.34 -4.30
N ARG A 399 -26.02 14.01 -3.95
CA ARG A 399 -27.34 13.80 -4.56
C ARG A 399 -27.35 13.93 -6.11
N GLU A 400 -28.43 13.43 -6.71
CA GLU A 400 -28.69 13.38 -8.16
C GLU A 400 -28.17 14.63 -8.90
N GLY A 401 -27.32 14.40 -9.90
CA GLY A 401 -26.60 15.43 -10.65
C GLY A 401 -25.18 15.72 -10.16
N ALA A 402 -24.78 15.22 -9.00
CA ALA A 402 -23.44 15.44 -8.49
C ALA A 402 -22.38 14.55 -9.16
N ARG A 403 -21.15 15.08 -9.23
CA ARG A 403 -19.96 14.44 -9.81
C ARG A 403 -19.00 13.89 -8.74
N ARG A 404 -19.36 13.99 -7.47
CA ARG A 404 -18.51 13.59 -6.35
C ARG A 404 -19.02 12.32 -5.70
N ALA A 405 -18.13 11.34 -5.65
CA ALA A 405 -18.20 10.19 -4.77
C ALA A 405 -17.02 10.21 -3.80
N ALA A 406 -17.24 9.62 -2.63
CA ALA A 406 -16.23 9.38 -1.60
C ALA A 406 -16.49 8.03 -0.92
N CYS A 407 -15.43 7.36 -0.48
CA CYS A 407 -15.53 6.18 0.36
C CYS A 407 -14.71 6.38 1.64
N THR A 408 -15.08 5.72 2.73
CA THR A 408 -14.24 5.67 3.94
C THR A 408 -13.08 4.72 3.72
N ARG A 409 -12.03 4.89 4.51
CA ARG A 409 -11.08 3.78 4.73
C ARG A 409 -11.82 2.59 5.37
N PRO A 410 -11.30 1.36 5.25
CA PRO A 410 -11.91 0.21 5.92
C PRO A 410 -11.98 0.40 7.44
N ILE A 411 -13.18 0.31 8.00
CA ILE A 411 -13.45 0.46 9.43
C ILE A 411 -13.47 -0.94 10.06
N LEU A 412 -12.60 -1.19 11.04
CA LEU A 412 -12.46 -2.51 11.64
C LEU A 412 -13.66 -2.80 12.55
N ARG A 413 -14.43 -3.84 12.23
CA ARG A 413 -15.55 -4.34 13.03
C ARG A 413 -15.10 -5.41 14.01
N SER A 414 -14.35 -6.39 13.55
CA SER A 414 -13.74 -7.41 14.41
C SER A 414 -12.41 -7.83 13.85
N VAL A 415 -11.54 -8.32 14.73
CA VAL A 415 -10.34 -9.05 14.37
C VAL A 415 -10.14 -10.15 15.38
N GLU A 416 -9.82 -11.34 14.89
CA GLU A 416 -9.38 -12.49 15.65
C GLU A 416 -8.06 -12.94 15.06
N ALA A 417 -7.05 -13.06 15.89
CA ALA A 417 -5.74 -13.48 15.46
C ALA A 417 -5.12 -14.41 16.49
N SER A 418 -4.56 -15.52 16.03
CA SER A 418 -3.89 -16.50 16.87
C SER A 418 -2.59 -16.95 16.23
N ARG A 419 -1.65 -17.37 17.07
CA ARG A 419 -0.43 -18.07 16.67
C ARG A 419 -0.19 -19.20 17.64
N GLU A 420 0.05 -20.39 17.11
CA GLU A 420 0.14 -21.65 17.85
C GLU A 420 1.33 -22.46 17.34
N ILE A 421 1.99 -23.20 18.24
CA ILE A 421 3.04 -24.15 17.88
C ILE A 421 2.37 -25.41 17.36
N LEU A 422 2.76 -25.86 16.18
CA LEU A 422 2.33 -27.15 15.64
C LEU A 422 3.20 -28.25 16.25
N HIS A 423 2.68 -29.46 16.44
CA HIS A 423 3.48 -30.65 16.79
C HIS A 423 4.56 -30.46 17.88
N GLU A 424 4.21 -29.88 19.04
CA GLU A 424 5.16 -29.69 20.17
C GLU A 424 5.93 -30.99 20.54
N GLU A 425 5.29 -32.15 20.32
CA GLU A 425 5.86 -33.47 20.56
C GLU A 425 7.07 -33.79 19.66
N ILE A 426 7.04 -33.34 18.40
CA ILE A 426 8.12 -33.59 17.43
C ILE A 426 9.36 -32.75 17.77
N GLU A 427 9.17 -31.53 18.27
CA GLU A 427 10.29 -30.67 18.67
C GLU A 427 11.05 -31.20 19.88
N ALA A 428 10.36 -31.89 20.78
CA ALA A 428 11.00 -32.53 21.92
C ALA A 428 12.01 -33.62 21.51
N GLU A 429 11.92 -34.12 20.28
CA GLU A 429 12.84 -35.10 19.70
C GLU A 429 13.99 -34.47 18.90
N LEU A 430 13.97 -33.15 18.66
CA LEU A 430 15.03 -32.43 17.96
C LEU A 430 16.17 -32.07 18.91
N ASP A 431 17.41 -32.20 18.43
CA ASP A 431 18.61 -31.82 19.20
C ASP A 431 18.68 -30.31 19.49
N GLU A 432 18.03 -29.49 18.64
CA GLU A 432 17.92 -28.04 18.79
C GLU A 432 16.45 -27.62 18.63
N PRO A 433 15.76 -27.19 19.71
CA PRO A 433 14.37 -26.73 19.62
C PRO A 433 14.29 -25.40 18.87
N PHE A 434 13.16 -25.15 18.21
CA PHE A 434 12.89 -23.87 17.56
C PHE A 434 12.71 -22.75 18.60
N ASP A 435 13.10 -21.52 18.25
CA ASP A 435 12.86 -20.36 19.09
C ASP A 435 11.43 -19.86 18.91
N HIS A 436 10.58 -20.29 19.85
CA HIS A 436 9.17 -19.92 19.94
C HIS A 436 8.90 -18.67 20.78
N SER A 437 9.90 -17.80 20.96
CA SER A 437 9.72 -16.62 21.78
C SER A 437 8.56 -15.74 21.27
N GLY A 438 7.50 -15.66 22.07
CA GLY A 438 6.31 -14.87 21.76
C GLY A 438 5.11 -15.65 21.25
N VAL A 439 5.16 -16.98 21.16
CA VAL A 439 4.00 -17.87 20.99
C VAL A 439 3.70 -18.66 22.28
N PRO A 440 2.46 -19.19 22.45
CA PRO A 440 1.26 -18.89 21.70
C PRO A 440 0.67 -17.54 22.09
N TRP A 441 -0.07 -16.93 21.17
CA TRP A 441 -0.88 -15.77 21.50
C TRP A 441 -2.23 -15.84 20.81
N SER A 442 -3.24 -15.26 21.45
CA SER A 442 -4.57 -15.06 20.88
C SER A 442 -5.03 -13.64 21.19
N ARG A 443 -5.63 -13.00 20.19
CA ARG A 443 -6.14 -11.63 20.28
C ARG A 443 -7.52 -11.60 19.66
N ARG A 444 -8.43 -10.91 20.35
CA ARG A 444 -9.76 -10.65 19.82
C ARG A 444 -10.17 -9.22 20.09
N TYR A 445 -10.66 -8.57 19.05
CA TYR A 445 -11.35 -7.29 19.11
C TYR A 445 -12.69 -7.44 18.38
N SER A 446 -13.73 -6.80 18.90
CA SER A 446 -15.02 -6.72 18.23
C SER A 446 -15.74 -5.43 18.59
N ALA A 447 -16.53 -4.92 17.66
CA ALA A 447 -17.40 -3.77 17.82
C ALA A 447 -18.66 -3.97 16.98
N ARG A 448 -19.80 -3.54 17.51
CA ARG A 448 -21.03 -3.41 16.74
C ARG A 448 -21.03 -2.05 16.06
N ILE A 449 -21.07 -2.04 14.73
CA ILE A 449 -21.15 -0.82 13.94
C ILE A 449 -22.49 -0.78 13.21
N SER A 450 -23.18 0.35 13.29
CA SER A 450 -24.43 0.61 12.57
C SER A 450 -24.42 2.00 11.93
N VAL A 451 -25.08 2.14 10.79
CA VAL A 451 -25.26 3.43 10.12
C VAL A 451 -26.68 3.90 10.38
N VAL A 452 -26.84 5.08 10.98
CA VAL A 452 -28.14 5.65 11.37
C VAL A 452 -28.23 7.06 10.79
N GLY A 453 -28.92 7.20 9.66
CA GLY A 453 -28.99 8.47 8.94
C GLY A 453 -27.59 8.93 8.51
N ALA A 454 -27.22 10.15 8.88
CA ALA A 454 -25.91 10.75 8.58
C ALA A 454 -24.82 10.42 9.63
N GLN A 455 -25.06 9.45 10.52
CA GLN A 455 -24.16 9.08 11.61
C GLN A 455 -23.74 7.61 11.49
N LEU A 456 -22.47 7.34 11.80
CA LEU A 456 -21.98 6.02 12.14
C LEU A 456 -22.02 5.86 13.66
N ARG A 457 -22.64 4.80 14.15
CA ARG A 457 -22.68 4.46 15.57
C ARG A 457 -21.83 3.23 15.83
N VAL A 458 -20.90 3.36 16.77
CA VAL A 458 -20.01 2.30 17.26
C VAL A 458 -20.41 1.97 18.70
N ALA A 459 -20.73 0.71 18.96
CA ALA A 459 -21.18 0.20 20.25
C ALA A 459 -20.52 -1.14 20.59
N ASP A 460 -20.65 -1.57 21.84
CA ASP A 460 -20.20 -2.88 22.33
C ASP A 460 -18.77 -3.24 21.94
N VAL A 461 -17.87 -2.25 22.07
CA VAL A 461 -16.44 -2.45 21.80
C VAL A 461 -15.86 -3.37 22.87
N GLN A 462 -15.43 -4.55 22.47
CA GLN A 462 -14.78 -5.55 23.30
C GLN A 462 -13.36 -5.78 22.81
N ARG A 463 -12.46 -5.97 23.76
CA ARG A 463 -11.06 -6.29 23.51
C ARG A 463 -10.62 -7.27 24.59
N SER A 464 -10.18 -8.45 24.19
CA SER A 464 -9.56 -9.41 25.09
C SER A 464 -8.06 -9.41 24.83
N ASP A 465 -7.31 -8.71 25.68
CA ASP A 465 -5.86 -8.79 25.69
C ASP A 465 -5.45 -9.78 26.78
N MET A 466 -4.83 -10.90 26.42
CA MET A 466 -3.88 -11.54 27.34
C MET A 466 -2.49 -10.93 27.05
N ASP A 467 -2.10 -10.00 27.92
CA ASP A 467 -0.74 -9.53 28.21
C ASP A 467 0.21 -8.94 27.14
N VAL A 468 -0.14 -8.89 25.85
CA VAL A 468 0.81 -8.39 24.83
C VAL A 468 0.48 -6.98 24.35
N LYS A 469 1.42 -6.03 24.55
CA LYS A 469 1.42 -4.71 23.90
C LYS A 469 1.33 -4.91 22.38
N LEU A 470 0.24 -4.46 21.76
CA LEU A 470 0.07 -4.50 20.31
C LEU A 470 1.28 -3.85 19.60
N PRO A 471 1.99 -4.54 18.70
CA PRO A 471 2.74 -3.86 17.67
C PRO A 471 1.72 -3.07 16.85
N ARG A 472 1.84 -1.75 16.81
CA ARG A 472 0.95 -0.83 16.07
C ARG A 472 0.90 -1.09 14.55
N GLU A 473 1.70 -2.02 14.04
CA GLU A 473 1.99 -2.22 12.63
C GLU A 473 0.95 -3.13 11.92
N THR A 474 0.16 -3.92 12.67
CA THR A 474 -0.78 -4.90 12.07
C THR A 474 -2.02 -4.27 11.40
N PHE A 475 -2.32 -3.00 11.68
CA PHE A 475 -3.56 -2.34 11.21
C PHE A 475 -3.31 -1.23 10.20
N THR A 476 -2.16 -1.24 9.52
CA THR A 476 -1.80 -0.19 8.57
C THR A 476 -2.89 -0.05 7.50
N GLY A 477 -3.62 1.07 7.53
CA GLY A 477 -4.69 1.35 6.58
C GLY A 477 -6.12 1.20 7.09
N GLN A 478 -6.32 0.53 8.24
CA GLN A 478 -7.62 0.32 8.86
C GLN A 478 -7.92 1.35 9.94
N LEU A 479 -9.19 1.69 10.08
CA LEU A 479 -9.65 2.64 11.08
C LEU A 479 -10.28 1.90 12.26
N MET A 480 -9.64 1.99 13.42
CA MET A 480 -10.23 1.54 14.69
C MET A 480 -10.95 2.70 15.36
N LEU A 481 -12.26 2.57 15.52
CA LEU A 481 -13.10 3.58 16.15
C LEU A 481 -13.45 3.20 17.59
N GLY A 482 -13.28 4.14 18.52
CA GLY A 482 -13.87 4.03 19.85
C GLY A 482 -15.40 4.08 19.79
N ALA A 483 -16.06 3.62 20.86
CA ALA A 483 -17.51 3.71 20.99
C ALA A 483 -18.00 5.17 20.87
N GLY A 484 -19.16 5.36 20.27
CA GLY A 484 -19.78 6.67 20.10
C GLY A 484 -20.44 6.85 18.74
N GLU A 485 -20.83 8.09 18.45
CA GLU A 485 -21.39 8.49 17.16
C GLU A 485 -20.35 9.32 16.40
N ARG A 486 -20.29 9.16 15.09
CA ARG A 486 -19.35 9.83 14.19
C ARG A 486 -20.10 10.35 12.96
N PRO A 487 -19.95 11.63 12.58
CA PRO A 487 -20.57 12.16 11.38
C PRO A 487 -20.02 11.47 10.11
N LEU A 488 -20.90 10.95 9.25
CA LEU A 488 -20.45 10.27 8.02
C LEU A 488 -19.66 11.20 7.10
N MET A 489 -20.07 12.47 7.01
CA MET A 489 -19.38 13.47 6.18
C MET A 489 -17.89 13.59 6.53
N GLU A 490 -17.56 13.50 7.81
CA GLU A 490 -16.20 13.60 8.33
C GLU A 490 -15.38 12.36 7.95
N LEU A 491 -15.94 11.17 8.22
CA LEU A 491 -15.32 9.90 7.87
C LEU A 491 -15.08 9.73 6.36
N LEU A 492 -15.94 10.33 5.54
CA LEU A 492 -15.83 10.31 4.09
C LEU A 492 -14.82 11.33 3.55
N GLY A 493 -14.22 12.17 4.41
CA GLY A 493 -13.41 13.31 3.96
C GLY A 493 -14.21 14.32 3.14
N LEU A 494 -15.54 14.32 3.26
CA LEU A 494 -16.46 15.28 2.62
C LEU A 494 -16.78 16.45 3.54
N ALA A 495 -16.11 16.55 4.69
CA ALA A 495 -16.12 17.72 5.55
C ALA A 495 -15.40 18.88 4.86
N ASP A 496 -15.94 19.36 3.73
CA ASP A 496 -15.52 20.61 3.14
C ASP A 496 -16.04 21.77 3.99
N VAL A 497 -15.10 22.52 4.57
CA VAL A 497 -15.00 23.97 4.33
C VAL A 497 -16.31 24.75 4.60
N ALA A 498 -17.00 24.49 5.71
CA ALA A 498 -18.11 25.34 6.17
C ALA A 498 -17.63 26.63 6.88
N GLY A 499 -16.33 26.96 6.77
CA GLY A 499 -15.70 28.06 7.50
C GLY A 499 -14.52 28.72 6.77
N GLN A 500 -14.56 28.82 5.44
CA GLN A 500 -13.74 29.81 4.70
C GLN A 500 -14.65 30.78 3.96
#